data_AF-A0A3N0CDP0-F1
#
_entry.id   AF-A0A3N0CDP0-F1
#
_cell.length_a   1.000
_cell.length_b   1.000
_cell.length_c   1.000
_cell.angle_alpha   90.00
_cell.angle_beta   90.00
_cell.angle_gamma   90.00
#
_symmetry.space_group_name_H-M   'P 1'
#
loop_
_entity.id
_entity.type
_entity.pdbx_description
1 polymer ?
#
loop_
_entity_poly.entity_id
_entity_poly.type
_entity_poly.pdbx_seq_one_letter_code
_entity_poly.pdbx_strand_id
1 'polypeptide(L)'
;MAVEALASASPATASAAAVQAPDSSLVAWMAVLDVLEAAVEAAERALNDPLGPLASAHGVAAARWSAPSLSGPLPAAASRRAVALAAAQERVSERLEAARRDVIRQLNAVKSVPGVGERPGAVYLDLNG
;
A
#
# COMPACT_ATOMS: atom_id res chain seq x y z
N MET A 1 -32.19 -54.70 16.18
CA MET A 1 -31.11 -54.64 17.21
C MET A 1 -29.97 -53.86 16.61
N ALA A 2 -29.43 -52.89 17.34
CA ALA A 2 -28.25 -52.13 16.90
C ALA A 2 -26.96 -52.87 17.27
N VAL A 3 -25.86 -52.54 16.59
CA VAL A 3 -24.66 -51.89 17.16
C VAL A 3 -23.81 -51.50 15.95
N GLU A 4 -23.74 -50.20 15.66
CA GLU A 4 -22.84 -49.65 14.65
C GLU A 4 -21.56 -49.22 15.37
N ALA A 5 -20.41 -49.67 14.89
CA ALA A 5 -19.16 -49.54 15.63
C ALA A 5 -18.63 -48.09 15.57
N LEU A 6 -18.64 -47.41 16.72
CA LEU A 6 -18.01 -46.08 16.86
C LEU A 6 -16.50 -46.20 16.55
N ALA A 7 -16.08 -45.61 15.43
CA ALA A 7 -14.67 -45.39 15.14
C ALA A 7 -14.11 -44.37 16.13
N SER A 8 -13.27 -44.82 17.06
CA SER A 8 -12.61 -44.00 18.07
C SER A 8 -11.52 -43.12 17.46
N ALA A 9 -11.91 -41.93 16.98
CA ALA A 9 -10.98 -40.89 16.59
C ALA A 9 -10.08 -40.50 17.79
N SER A 10 -8.78 -40.78 17.67
CA SER A 10 -7.81 -40.58 18.74
C SER A 10 -7.61 -39.08 19.05
N PRO A 11 -7.59 -38.65 20.33
CA PRO A 11 -7.47 -37.23 20.70
C PRO A 11 -6.11 -36.59 20.35
N ALA A 12 -5.11 -37.39 19.97
CA ALA A 12 -3.75 -36.91 19.69
C ALA A 12 -3.67 -35.95 18.47
N THR A 13 -4.49 -36.15 17.43
CA THR A 13 -4.48 -35.30 16.23
C THR A 13 -5.07 -33.91 16.49
N ALA A 14 -6.08 -33.80 17.37
CA ALA A 14 -6.65 -32.52 17.76
C ALA A 14 -5.65 -31.65 18.56
N SER A 15 -4.84 -32.28 19.42
CA SER A 15 -3.83 -31.58 20.22
C SER A 15 -2.69 -31.01 19.38
N ALA A 16 -2.20 -31.75 18.37
CA ALA A 16 -1.14 -31.29 17.48
C ALA A 16 -1.57 -30.08 16.61
N ALA A 17 -2.82 -30.08 16.12
CA ALA A 17 -3.36 -28.97 15.33
C ALA A 17 -3.48 -27.66 16.15
N ALA A 18 -3.86 -27.76 17.43
CA ALA A 18 -3.99 -26.61 18.32
C ALA A 18 -2.65 -25.94 18.67
N VAL A 19 -1.54 -26.69 18.67
CA VAL A 19 -0.19 -26.15 18.93
C VAL A 19 0.42 -25.52 17.65
N GLN A 20 0.10 -26.02 16.46
CA GLN A 20 0.60 -25.46 15.18
C GLN A 20 -0.19 -24.23 14.69
N ALA A 21 -1.45 -24.09 15.09
CA ALA A 21 -2.28 -22.93 14.76
C ALA A 21 -1.73 -21.56 15.24
N PRO A 22 -1.26 -21.37 16.50
CA PRO A 22 -0.72 -20.07 16.93
C PRO A 22 0.56 -19.69 16.19
N ASP A 23 1.46 -20.64 15.93
CA ASP A 23 2.71 -20.38 15.22
C ASP A 23 2.44 -20.03 13.74
N SER A 24 1.52 -20.74 13.08
CA SER A 24 1.14 -20.41 11.70
C SER A 24 0.41 -19.05 11.59
N SER A 25 -0.41 -18.68 12.58
CA SER A 25 -1.01 -17.34 12.67
C SER A 25 0.06 -16.25 12.83
N LEU A 26 1.05 -16.46 13.71
CA LEU A 26 2.17 -15.52 13.89
C LEU A 26 2.98 -15.35 12.60
N VAL A 27 3.32 -16.44 11.91
CA VAL A 27 4.04 -16.39 10.62
C VAL A 27 3.23 -15.62 9.56
N ALA A 28 1.93 -15.85 9.46
CA ALA A 28 1.05 -15.12 8.54
C ALA A 28 0.99 -13.61 8.87
N TRP A 29 0.89 -13.25 10.15
CA TRP A 29 0.95 -11.86 10.59
C TRP A 29 2.30 -11.19 10.31
N MET A 30 3.42 -11.88 10.52
CA MET A 30 4.75 -11.35 10.19
C MET A 30 4.89 -11.07 8.69
N ALA A 31 4.50 -12.03 7.83
CA ALA A 31 4.58 -11.86 6.38
C ALA A 31 3.75 -10.66 5.87
N VAL A 32 2.58 -10.41 6.47
CA VAL A 32 1.78 -9.22 6.15
C VAL A 32 2.45 -7.92 6.62
N LEU A 33 3.08 -7.91 7.79
CA LEU A 33 3.84 -6.75 8.27
C LEU A 33 5.09 -6.48 7.40
N ASP A 34 5.79 -7.52 6.93
CA ASP A 34 6.92 -7.40 6.01
C ASP A 34 6.51 -6.71 4.69
N VAL A 35 5.38 -7.14 4.10
CA VAL A 35 4.83 -6.54 2.86
C VAL A 35 4.41 -5.09 3.07
N LEU A 36 3.79 -4.78 4.21
CA LEU A 36 3.37 -3.41 4.54
C LEU A 36 4.57 -2.48 4.81
N GLU A 37 5.63 -2.97 5.46
CA GLU A 37 6.87 -2.21 5.67
C GLU A 37 7.57 -1.91 4.33
N ALA A 38 7.71 -2.91 3.45
CA ALA A 38 8.25 -2.70 2.11
C ALA A 38 7.44 -1.69 1.28
N ALA A 39 6.10 -1.68 1.43
CA ALA A 39 5.23 -0.69 0.80
C ALA A 39 5.43 0.73 1.35
N VAL A 40 5.65 0.89 2.66
CA VAL A 40 5.98 2.18 3.30
C VAL A 40 7.34 2.69 2.83
N GLU A 41 8.37 1.85 2.80
CA GLU A 41 9.69 2.24 2.27
C GLU A 41 9.63 2.64 0.79
N ALA A 42 8.81 1.95 -0.02
CA ALA A 42 8.58 2.32 -1.41
C ALA A 42 7.91 3.69 -1.53
N ALA A 43 6.89 3.98 -0.70
CA ALA A 43 6.23 5.28 -0.65
C ALA A 43 7.16 6.41 -0.19
N GLU A 44 7.98 6.18 0.85
CA GLU A 44 8.98 7.17 1.30
C GLU A 44 10.01 7.48 0.22
N ARG A 45 10.48 6.46 -0.50
CA ARG A 45 11.43 6.63 -1.62
C ARG A 45 10.81 7.43 -2.77
N ALA A 46 9.55 7.16 -3.12
CA ALA A 46 8.81 7.92 -4.14
C ALA A 46 8.54 9.38 -3.72
N LEU A 47 8.33 9.65 -2.43
CA LEU A 47 8.21 11.03 -1.91
C LEU A 47 9.55 11.78 -1.87
N ASN A 48 10.67 11.07 -1.72
CA ASN A 48 12.01 11.66 -1.66
C ASN A 48 12.57 11.98 -3.06
N ASP A 49 12.29 11.13 -4.05
CA ASP A 49 12.68 11.33 -5.46
C ASP A 49 11.47 11.09 -6.39
N PRO A 50 10.60 12.10 -6.57
CA PRO A 50 9.39 11.97 -7.38
C PRO A 50 9.65 11.92 -8.90
N LEU A 51 10.89 12.15 -9.34
CA LEU A 51 11.29 12.14 -10.76
C LEU A 51 12.32 11.05 -11.11
N GLY A 52 12.74 10.24 -10.12
CA GLY A 52 13.50 9.01 -10.32
C GLY A 52 12.80 8.03 -11.28
N PRO A 53 13.50 6.99 -11.78
CA PRO A 53 13.79 6.72 -13.20
C PRO A 53 12.68 6.74 -14.29
N LEU A 54 11.41 6.98 -13.91
CA LEU A 54 10.34 7.75 -14.58
C LEU A 54 9.01 7.37 -13.88
N ALA A 55 8.97 7.57 -12.55
CA ALA A 55 7.85 7.28 -11.64
C ALA A 55 7.19 5.88 -11.82
N SER A 56 7.96 4.88 -12.25
CA SER A 56 7.49 3.52 -12.61
C SER A 56 6.14 3.49 -13.38
N ALA A 57 6.06 4.36 -14.39
CA ALA A 57 5.16 4.34 -15.54
C ALA A 57 3.64 4.57 -15.32
N HIS A 58 3.02 4.22 -14.19
CA HIS A 58 1.60 4.55 -13.90
C HIS A 58 1.34 4.79 -12.39
N GLY A 59 2.35 5.22 -11.64
CA GLY A 59 2.22 5.75 -10.26
C GLY A 59 3.30 5.22 -9.32
N VAL A 60 3.49 3.92 -9.10
CA VAL A 60 2.53 2.86 -8.70
C VAL A 60 1.08 3.00 -9.19
N ALA A 61 0.66 2.18 -10.16
CA ALA A 61 -0.77 1.89 -10.37
C ALA A 61 -1.25 1.13 -9.15
N ALA A 62 -2.15 1.71 -8.36
CA ALA A 62 -2.56 1.16 -7.06
C ALA A 62 -3.30 -0.17 -7.28
N ALA A 63 -2.53 -1.26 -7.38
CA ALA A 63 -3.01 -2.63 -7.48
C ALA A 63 -3.89 -2.84 -6.26
N ARG A 64 -5.20 -2.82 -6.50
CA ARG A 64 -6.21 -2.36 -5.53
C ARG A 64 -6.01 -3.06 -4.20
N TRP A 65 -5.39 -2.36 -3.24
CA TRP A 65 -4.88 -3.02 -2.03
C TRP A 65 -6.05 -3.69 -1.30
N SER A 66 -6.03 -5.01 -1.32
CA SER A 66 -6.96 -5.86 -0.60
C SER A 66 -6.35 -6.17 0.76
N ALA A 67 -7.06 -5.83 1.84
CA ALA A 67 -6.66 -6.25 3.17
C ALA A 67 -6.53 -7.79 3.21
N PRO A 68 -5.41 -8.35 3.69
CA PRO A 68 -5.23 -9.79 3.75
C PRO A 68 -6.20 -10.41 4.75
N SER A 69 -6.85 -11.51 4.35
CA SER A 69 -7.74 -12.29 5.20
C SER A 69 -6.95 -13.12 6.20
N LEU A 70 -6.64 -12.51 7.35
CA LEU A 70 -5.93 -13.17 8.45
C LEU A 70 -6.90 -13.78 9.46
N SER A 71 -6.57 -14.98 9.94
CA SER A 71 -7.35 -15.69 10.95
C SER A 71 -6.86 -15.37 12.37
N GLY A 72 -7.75 -14.81 13.19
CA GLY A 72 -7.49 -14.51 14.61
C GLY A 72 -6.95 -13.09 14.86
N PRO A 73 -6.85 -12.69 16.14
CA PRO A 73 -6.33 -11.38 16.52
C PRO A 73 -4.83 -11.27 16.24
N LEU A 74 -4.33 -10.03 16.19
CA LEU A 74 -2.89 -9.75 16.10
C LEU A 74 -2.15 -10.34 17.33
N PRO A 75 -1.16 -11.23 17.16
CA PRO A 75 -0.40 -11.78 18.28
C PRO A 75 0.39 -10.72 19.02
N ALA A 76 0.50 -10.85 20.36
CA ALA A 76 1.21 -9.90 21.21
C ALA A 76 2.67 -9.66 20.77
N ALA A 77 3.34 -10.69 20.26
CA ALA A 77 4.70 -10.60 19.71
C ALA A 77 4.82 -9.66 18.49
N ALA A 78 3.76 -9.55 17.67
CA ALA A 78 3.71 -8.68 16.50
C ALA A 78 3.21 -7.25 16.82
N SER A 79 2.53 -7.06 17.96
CA SER A 79 1.89 -5.80 18.36
C SER A 79 2.83 -4.58 18.32
N ARG A 80 4.02 -4.67 18.92
CA ARG A 80 5.02 -3.57 18.92
C ARG A 80 5.42 -3.16 17.50
N ARG A 81 5.58 -4.13 16.58
CA ARG A 81 5.95 -3.87 15.18
C ARG A 81 4.81 -3.20 14.44
N ALA A 82 3.58 -3.70 14.59
CA ALA A 82 2.38 -3.10 13.99
C ALA A 82 2.15 -1.65 14.44
N VAL A 83 2.38 -1.32 15.73
CA VAL A 83 2.28 0.06 16.24
C VAL A 83 3.35 0.97 15.64
N ALA A 84 4.59 0.51 15.53
CA ALA A 84 5.67 1.28 14.92
C ALA A 84 5.43 1.54 13.42
N LEU A 85 4.93 0.52 12.70
CA LEU A 85 4.52 0.60 11.30
C LEU A 85 3.35 1.57 11.10
N ALA A 86 2.30 1.51 11.93
CA ALA A 86 1.17 2.44 11.85
C ALA A 86 1.61 3.90 12.04
N ALA A 87 2.52 4.15 12.99
CA ALA A 87 3.11 5.48 13.17
C ALA A 87 3.98 5.93 11.98
N ALA A 88 4.60 5.01 11.25
CA ALA A 88 5.32 5.32 10.01
C ALA A 88 4.37 5.63 8.85
N GLN A 89 3.30 4.84 8.69
CA GLN A 89 2.23 5.07 7.72
C GLN A 89 1.59 6.45 7.88
N GLU A 90 1.33 6.89 9.11
CA GLU A 90 0.77 8.22 9.38
C GLU A 90 1.72 9.34 8.90
N ARG A 91 3.01 9.28 9.25
CA ARG A 91 4.01 10.27 8.79
C ARG A 91 4.13 10.33 7.26
N VAL A 92 3.99 9.19 6.58
CA VAL A 92 3.98 9.14 5.11
C VAL A 92 2.70 9.76 4.55
N SER A 93 1.55 9.50 5.16
CA SER A 93 0.26 10.11 4.82
C SER A 93 0.28 11.63 4.91
N GLU A 94 0.77 12.18 6.04
CA GLU A 94 0.92 13.62 6.26
C GLU A 94 1.83 14.28 5.20
N ARG A 95 2.97 13.64 4.89
CA ARG A 95 3.91 14.10 3.86
C ARG A 95 3.31 14.06 2.47
N LEU A 96 2.54 13.03 2.14
CA LEU A 96 1.85 12.89 0.84
C LEU A 96 0.79 13.98 0.67
N GLU A 97 -0.02 14.27 1.69
CA GLU A 97 -1.01 15.36 1.64
C GLU A 97 -0.39 16.76 1.66
N ALA A 98 0.81 16.94 2.23
CA ALA A 98 1.59 18.16 2.04
C ALA A 98 2.04 18.31 0.57
N ALA A 99 2.72 17.31 0.01
CA ALA A 99 3.17 17.32 -1.38
C ALA A 99 2.02 17.52 -2.38
N ARG A 100 0.88 16.86 -2.17
CA ARG A 100 -0.34 17.00 -2.97
C ARG A 100 -0.86 18.44 -2.98
N ARG A 101 -0.90 19.12 -1.83
CA ARG A 101 -1.32 20.53 -1.73
C ARG A 101 -0.38 21.46 -2.50
N ASP A 102 0.92 21.21 -2.44
CA ASP A 102 1.90 22.04 -3.14
C ASP A 102 1.88 21.81 -4.66
N VAL A 103 1.68 20.58 -5.14
CA VAL A 103 1.44 20.31 -6.57
C VAL A 103 0.19 21.05 -7.08
N ILE A 104 -0.92 21.04 -6.32
CA ILE A 104 -2.13 21.80 -6.68
C ILE A 104 -1.83 23.30 -6.76
N ARG A 105 -1.06 23.85 -5.80
CA ARG A 105 -0.63 25.26 -5.80
C ARG A 105 0.21 25.60 -7.03
N GLN A 106 1.19 24.76 -7.37
CA GLN A 106 2.07 24.94 -8.53
C GLN A 106 1.27 24.91 -9.85
N LEU A 107 0.36 23.93 -10.02
CA LEU A 107 -0.50 23.84 -11.19
C LEU A 107 -1.42 25.05 -11.35
N ASN A 108 -1.94 25.60 -10.25
CA ASN A 108 -2.75 26.82 -10.29
C ASN A 108 -1.91 28.06 -10.67
N ALA A 109 -0.64 28.14 -10.23
CA ALA A 109 0.27 29.19 -10.65
C ALA A 109 0.59 29.10 -12.15
N VAL A 110 0.88 27.91 -12.69
CA VAL A 110 1.12 27.70 -14.12
C VAL A 110 -0.10 28.09 -14.97
N LYS A 111 -1.31 27.72 -14.53
CA LYS A 111 -2.57 28.12 -15.18
C LYS A 111 -2.85 29.62 -15.18
N SER A 112 -2.19 30.39 -14.31
CA SER A 112 -2.38 31.85 -14.23
C SER A 112 -1.55 32.65 -15.23
N VAL A 113 -0.66 31.99 -15.98
CA VAL A 113 0.18 32.61 -17.01
C VAL A 113 -0.62 32.76 -18.31
N PRO A 114 -0.82 34.00 -18.84
CA PRO A 114 -1.52 34.20 -20.11
C PRO A 114 -0.87 33.45 -21.27
N GLY A 115 -1.67 32.88 -22.17
CA GLY A 115 -1.20 32.08 -23.30
C GLY A 115 -0.82 30.62 -23.00
N VAL A 116 -0.78 30.19 -21.73
CA VAL A 116 -0.56 28.77 -21.39
C VAL A 116 -1.87 27.98 -21.51
N GLY A 117 -2.05 27.34 -22.66
CA GLY A 117 -3.22 26.51 -22.98
C GLY A 117 -4.09 27.07 -24.10
N GLU A 118 -3.95 28.34 -24.45
CA GLU A 118 -4.43 28.88 -25.72
C GLU A 118 -3.52 28.38 -26.84
N ARG A 119 -4.09 27.69 -27.83
CA ARG A 119 -3.38 27.49 -29.10
C ARG A 119 -3.26 28.85 -29.76
N PRO A 120 -2.05 29.39 -30.00
CA PRO A 120 -1.93 30.57 -30.85
C PRO A 120 -2.50 30.19 -32.22
N GLY A 121 -3.52 30.93 -32.66
CA GLY A 121 -4.05 30.78 -34.03
C GLY A 121 -2.88 30.96 -35.00
N ALA A 122 -2.71 30.03 -35.93
CA ALA A 122 -1.56 30.05 -36.83
C ALA A 122 -1.58 31.31 -37.70
N VAL A 123 -0.71 32.27 -37.38
CA VAL A 123 -0.53 33.49 -38.17
C VAL A 123 0.34 33.17 -39.37
N TYR A 124 -0.28 33.07 -40.54
CA TYR A 124 0.45 33.02 -41.80
C TYR A 124 0.95 34.43 -42.14
N LEU A 125 2.26 34.64 -42.00
CA LEU A 125 2.95 35.75 -42.63
C LEU A 125 3.17 35.40 -44.10
N ASP A 126 2.44 36.06 -45.01
CA ASP A 126 2.82 36.06 -46.42
C ASP A 126 4.07 36.94 -46.59
N LEU A 127 5.11 36.38 -47.20
CA LEU A 127 6.40 37.03 -47.40
C LEU A 127 6.51 37.65 -48.81
N ASN A 128 5.39 37.77 -49.54
CA ASN A 128 5.34 38.24 -50.93
C ASN A 128 4.43 39.47 -51.11
N GLY A 129 4.61 40.50 -50.27
CA GLY A 129 4.03 41.84 -50.46
C GLY A 129 4.93 42.73 -51.29
#